data_AF-A0A2V5YIV5-F1
#
_entry.id   AF-A0A2V5YIV5-F1
#
_cell.length_a   1.000
_cell.length_b   1.000
_cell.length_c   1.000
_cell.angle_alpha   90.00
_cell.angle_beta   90.00
_cell.angle_gamma   90.00
#
_symmetry.space_group_name_H-M   'P 1'
#
loop_
_entity.id
_entity.type
_entity.pdbx_description
1 polymer ?
#
loop_
_entity_poly.entity_id
_entity_poly.type
_entity_poly.pdbx_seq_one_letter_code
_entity_poly.pdbx_strand_id
1 'polypeptide(L)' 'MSNRNFFAELKRRNVYKVAVAYAVVSWLLIQVATQVFPFFEIPNWAVQMVVVALVIGFPIA' A
#
# COMPACT_ATOMS: atom_id res chain seq x y z
N MET A 1 -9.39 4.39 -31.23
CA MET A 1 -9.87 4.38 -29.82
C MET A 1 -8.64 4.45 -28.94
N SER A 2 -8.46 5.58 -28.23
CA SER A 2 -7.16 6.06 -27.75
C SER A 2 -6.96 5.78 -26.26
N ASN A 3 -6.04 4.87 -25.92
CA ASN A 3 -5.53 4.64 -24.56
C ASN A 3 -4.82 5.86 -23.92
N ARG A 4 -4.67 6.98 -24.65
CA ARG A 4 -3.95 8.17 -24.19
C ARG A 4 -4.76 9.06 -23.24
N ASN A 5 -6.10 8.96 -23.25
CA ASN A 5 -6.95 9.83 -22.42
C ASN A 5 -7.00 9.40 -20.95
N PHE A 6 -6.95 8.10 -20.64
CA PHE A 6 -6.87 7.60 -19.26
C PHE A 6 -5.59 8.05 -18.54
N PHE A 7 -4.44 7.96 -19.21
CA PHE A 7 -3.16 8.43 -18.65
C PHE A 7 -3.09 9.97 -18.52
N ALA A 8 -3.77 10.71 -19.41
CA ALA A 8 -3.85 12.16 -19.33
C ALA A 8 -4.79 12.65 -18.20
N GLU A 9 -5.85 11.91 -17.91
CA GLU A 9 -6.76 12.18 -16.78
C GLU A 9 -6.14 11.82 -15.42
N LEU A 10 -5.40 10.70 -15.33
CA LEU A 10 -4.62 10.31 -14.15
C LEU A 10 -3.53 11.36 -13.79
N LYS A 11 -2.93 11.97 -14.80
CA LYS A 11 -1.89 13.01 -14.64
C LYS A 11 -2.44 14.35 -14.12
N ARG A 12 -3.75 14.63 -14.28
CA ARG A 12 -4.39 15.89 -13.84
C ARG A 12 -4.88 15.90 -12.39
N ARG A 13 -4.99 14.74 -11.72
CA ARG A 13 -5.60 14.60 -10.38
C ARG A 13 -4.63 14.32 -9.21
N ASN A 14 -3.32 14.55 -9.34
CA ASN A 14 -2.35 14.20 -8.29
C ASN A 14 -2.35 12.69 -7.91
N VAL A 15 -2.77 11.79 -8.80
CA VAL A 15 -2.82 10.34 -8.48
C VAL A 15 -1.42 9.77 -8.22
N TYR A 16 -0.37 10.35 -8.82
CA TYR A 16 1.03 10.05 -8.44
C TYR A 16 1.33 10.35 -6.98
N LYS A 17 0.82 11.46 -6.43
CA LYS A 17 0.99 11.81 -5.01
C LYS A 17 0.25 10.83 -4.12
N VAL A 18 -0.95 10.39 -4.52
CA VAL A 18 -1.72 9.38 -3.80
C VAL A 18 -1.00 8.03 -3.82
N ALA A 19 -0.50 7.59 -4.98
CA ALA A 19 0.27 6.34 -5.10
C ALA A 19 1.56 6.37 -4.28
N VAL A 20 2.30 7.48 -4.29
CA VAL A 20 3.51 7.65 -3.49
C VAL A 20 3.17 7.72 -2.00
N ALA A 21 2.16 8.49 -1.60
CA ALA A 21 1.72 8.56 -0.20
C ALA A 21 1.26 7.19 0.30
N TYR A 22 0.52 6.43 -0.50
CA TYR A 22 0.09 5.09 -0.15
C TYR A 22 1.25 4.12 -0.04
N ALA A 23 2.22 4.18 -0.96
CA ALA A 23 3.44 3.38 -0.87
C ALA A 23 4.24 3.69 0.40
N VAL A 24 4.36 4.97 0.76
CA VAL A 24 5.05 5.42 1.98
C VAL A 24 4.30 4.97 3.24
N VAL A 25 2.98 5.15 3.29
CA VAL A 25 2.14 4.73 4.43
C VAL A 25 2.16 3.20 4.59
N SER A 26 2.01 2.47 3.50
CA SER A 26 2.06 0.99 3.51
C SER A 26 3.43 0.48 3.92
N TRP A 27 4.51 1.09 3.42
CA TRP A 27 5.87 0.79 3.87
C TRP A 27 5.99 1.01 5.38
N LEU A 28 5.63 2.20 5.87
CA LEU A 28 5.70 2.53 7.31
C LEU A 28 4.94 1.51 8.16
N LEU A 29 3.73 1.13 7.74
CA LEU A 29 2.94 0.10 8.43
C LEU A 29 3.64 -1.26 8.42
N ILE A 30 4.23 -1.68 7.29
CA ILE A 30 5.02 -2.91 7.22
C ILE A 30 6.21 -2.84 8.18
N GLN A 31 6.94 -1.73 8.20
CA GLN A 31 8.09 -1.54 9.09
C GLN A 31 7.69 -1.70 10.56
N VAL A 32 6.64 -0.97 10.98
CA VAL A 32 6.10 -1.05 12.33
C VAL A 32 5.64 -2.47 12.64
N ALA A 33 4.87 -3.12 11.76
CA ALA A 33 4.40 -4.49 11.96
C ALA A 33 5.57 -5.48 12.09
N THR A 34 6.58 -5.40 11.23
CA THR A 34 7.77 -6.27 11.28
C THR A 34 8.62 -6.07 12.53
N GLN A 35 8.45 -4.95 13.24
CA GLN A 35 9.22 -4.63 14.43
C GLN A 35 8.43 -4.91 15.72
N VAL A 36 7.14 -4.62 15.71
CA VAL A 36 6.22 -4.87 16.80
C VAL A 36 5.87 -6.36 16.89
N PHE A 37 5.56 -7.04 15.78
CA PHE A 37 5.06 -8.41 15.82
C PHE A 37 6.08 -9.40 16.44
N PRO A 38 7.39 -9.34 16.10
CA PRO A 38 8.38 -10.17 16.77
C PRO A 38 8.56 -9.82 18.25
N PHE A 39 8.38 -8.55 18.62
CA PHE A 39 8.45 -8.11 20.02
C PHE A 39 7.33 -8.70 20.88
N PHE A 40 6.17 -8.94 20.28
CA PHE A 40 5.03 -9.60 20.93
C PHE A 40 5.05 -11.14 20.78
N GLU A 41 6.16 -11.72 20.32
CA GLU A 41 6.29 -13.15 19.95
C GLU A 41 5.19 -13.63 18.98
N ILE A 42 4.64 -12.71 18.18
CA ILE A 42 3.57 -13.03 17.24
C ILE A 42 4.18 -13.80 16.06
N PRO A 43 3.62 -14.98 15.72
CA PRO A 43 4.11 -15.79 14.62
C PRO A 43 3.99 -15.09 13.26
N ASN A 44 4.91 -15.41 12.36
CA ASN A 44 5.12 -14.72 11.09
C ASN A 44 3.89 -14.74 10.15
N TRP A 45 2.97 -15.70 10.33
CA TRP A 45 1.72 -15.78 9.57
C TRP A 45 0.82 -14.56 9.80
N ALA A 46 0.88 -13.94 10.98
CA ALA A 46 0.10 -12.73 11.28
C ALA A 46 0.64 -11.52 10.50
N VAL A 47 1.97 -11.41 10.36
CA VAL A 47 2.60 -10.36 9.51
C VAL A 47 2.15 -10.54 8.07
N GLN A 48 2.13 -11.79 7.56
CA GLN A 48 1.67 -12.08 6.21
C GLN A 48 0.20 -11.67 5.98
N MET A 49 -0.69 -11.93 6.94
CA MET A 49 -2.09 -11.51 6.88
C MET A 49 -2.23 -9.98 6.79
N VAL A 50 -1.43 -9.23 7.55
CA VAL A 50 -1.41 -7.76 7.50
C VAL A 50 -0.87 -7.24 6.18
N VAL A 51 0.20 -7.83 5.66
CA VAL A 51 0.76 -7.48 4.34
C VAL A 51 -0.26 -7.73 3.23
N VAL A 52 -0.93 -8.89 3.24
CA VAL A 52 -1.96 -9.23 2.25
C VAL A 52 -3.15 -8.27 2.35
N ALA A 53 -3.61 -7.93 3.56
CA ALA A 53 -4.67 -6.96 3.76
C ALA A 53 -4.29 -5.56 3.24
N LEU A 54 -3.05 -5.12 3.46
CA LEU A 54 -2.53 -3.86 2.92
C LEU A 54 -2.46 -3.85 1.39
N VAL A 55 -2.03 -4.96 0.78
CA VAL A 55 -1.95 -5.08 -0.68
C VAL A 55 -3.35 -5.12 -1.32
N ILE A 56 -4.33 -5.75 -0.67
CA ILE A 56 -5.72 -5.79 -1.16
C ILE A 56 -6.46 -4.48 -0.89
N GLY A 57 -6.10 -3.75 0.17
CA GLY A 57 -6.62 -2.40 0.45
C GLY A 57 -6.14 -1.34 -0.54
N PHE A 58 -4.96 -1.54 -1.16
CA PHE A 58 -4.36 -0.63 -2.14
C PHE A 58 -5.25 -0.35 -3.38
N PRO A 59 -5.86 -1.36 -4.04
CA PRO A 59 -6.75 -1.12 -5.18
C PRO A 59 -8.17 -0.65 -4.82
N ILE A 60 -8.56 -0.64 -3.55
CA ILE A 60 -9.95 -0.34 -3.10
C ILE A 60 -10.11 1.13 -2.64
N ALA A 61 -9.01 1.84 -2.33
CA ALA A 61 -8.99 3.24 -1.89
C ALA A 61 -8.55 4.21 -2.99
#